data_AF-A0A6G4UXV4-F1
#
_entry.id   AF-A0A6G4UXV4-F1
#
_cell.length_a   1.000
_cell.length_b   1.000
_cell.length_c   1.000
_cell.angle_alpha   90.00
_cell.angle_beta   90.00
_cell.angle_gamma   90.00
#
_symmetry.space_group_name_H-M   'P 1'
#
loop_
_entity.id
_entity.type
_entity.pdbx_description
1 polymer ?
#
loop_
_entity_poly.entity_id
_entity_poly.type
_entity_poly.pdbx_seq_one_letter_code
_entity_poly.pdbx_strand_id
1 'polypeptide(L)'
;MTEEQARFYWLPHPGAAAPSDPWQPLSDAVYWERSARAPDRRALFASAPDWADDLQRVARAVFAADRYTNRRNGFDRWTRHIALSVPVANPDRWQRALPSLTALPAMVTGDRWEISFRPSGGKLVRGGPISFPVEQYAREVALFSGGLDSLGWAAQRATIRSPRALLLAMFEERNFETEQDHVYDAVYGLRERPVRRLDQSQTVRGPRGTGLRPDRSTRSRGLLYAATAVHGAAAERISVVHLPENGQLALNPPLSAARSGSCSTRSVHPWTPHHLNQVIAEVSTGEEDPDPTIRVEYPFATLTKGEVCAEGGLSAKTVLRTLPIPGITPWPAEGVLTASGTRTCRADLNPPAAAVVHDPHTRYRDARAGVSHPDTALSRAT
;
A
#
# COMPACT_ATOMS: atom_id res chain seq x y z
N MET A 1 -14.26 -25.41 16.64
CA MET A 1 -14.64 -23.98 16.67
C MET A 1 -14.84 -23.54 15.24
N THR A 2 -15.97 -22.90 14.91
CA THR A 2 -16.18 -22.27 13.60
C THR A 2 -15.29 -21.04 13.45
N GLU A 3 -14.76 -20.78 12.26
CA GLU A 3 -14.05 -19.51 11.99
C GLU A 3 -15.06 -18.35 12.13
N GLU A 4 -14.80 -17.42 13.06
CA GLU A 4 -15.70 -16.30 13.33
C GLU A 4 -15.59 -15.25 12.22
N GLN A 5 -16.68 -15.05 11.48
CA GLN A 5 -16.75 -14.08 10.40
C GLN A 5 -17.02 -12.68 10.95
N ALA A 6 -16.07 -11.76 10.80
CA ALA A 6 -16.27 -10.35 11.10
C ALA A 6 -17.12 -9.69 10.01
N ARG A 7 -18.21 -9.02 10.39
CA ARG A 7 -19.21 -8.48 9.46
C ARG A 7 -19.33 -6.97 9.61
N PHE A 8 -19.05 -6.22 8.55
CA PHE A 8 -19.06 -4.75 8.57
C PHE A 8 -20.00 -4.15 7.53
N TYR A 9 -20.77 -3.15 7.96
CA TYR A 9 -21.77 -2.48 7.14
C TYR A 9 -21.45 -0.99 7.06
N TRP A 10 -21.05 -0.52 5.88
CA TRP A 10 -20.70 0.89 5.67
C TRP A 10 -21.97 1.74 5.58
N LEU A 11 -22.16 2.66 6.52
CA LEU A 11 -23.28 3.60 6.53
C LEU A 11 -23.07 4.67 5.43
N PRO A 12 -24.13 5.09 4.71
CA PRO A 12 -24.03 6.15 3.70
C PRO A 12 -23.68 7.53 4.29
N HIS A 13 -23.95 7.74 5.59
CA HIS A 13 -23.44 8.86 6.38
C HIS A 13 -23.33 8.45 7.87
N PRO A 14 -22.49 9.11 8.70
CA PRO A 14 -22.24 8.73 10.11
C PRO A 14 -23.41 8.86 11.09
N GLY A 15 -24.64 9.05 10.60
CA GLY A 15 -25.88 9.11 11.39
C GLY A 15 -27.04 8.37 10.73
N ALA A 16 -26.76 7.50 9.75
CA ALA A 16 -27.77 6.58 9.22
C ALA A 16 -28.06 5.48 10.25
N ALA A 17 -29.24 4.85 10.15
CA ALA A 17 -29.61 3.75 11.02
C ALA A 17 -28.56 2.62 10.96
N ALA A 18 -28.13 2.15 12.14
CA ALA A 18 -27.30 0.96 12.23
C ALA A 18 -28.08 -0.27 11.73
N PRO A 19 -27.41 -1.24 11.09
CA PRO A 19 -28.04 -2.51 10.74
C PRO A 19 -28.37 -3.31 12.01
N SER A 20 -29.16 -4.38 11.87
CA SER A 20 -29.27 -5.38 12.93
C SER A 20 -27.96 -6.16 13.10
N ASP A 21 -27.83 -6.82 14.25
CA ASP A 21 -26.95 -7.98 14.42
C ASP A 21 -27.19 -8.96 13.23
N PRO A 22 -26.15 -9.60 12.66
CA PRO A 22 -24.75 -9.67 13.10
C PRO A 22 -23.81 -8.58 12.54
N TRP A 23 -24.31 -7.45 12.03
CA TRP A 23 -23.49 -6.46 11.31
C TRP A 23 -22.98 -5.31 12.18
N GLN A 24 -21.67 -5.04 12.13
CA GLN A 24 -21.06 -3.89 12.81
C GLN A 24 -21.06 -2.64 11.90
N PRO A 25 -21.62 -1.49 12.32
CA PRO A 25 -21.63 -0.28 11.51
C PRO A 25 -20.23 0.37 11.40
N LEU A 26 -19.84 0.72 10.18
CA LEU A 26 -18.68 1.56 9.85
C LEU A 26 -19.13 2.80 9.06
N SER A 27 -18.32 3.86 9.03
CA SER A 27 -18.52 5.02 8.14
C SER A 27 -17.22 5.83 8.04
N ASP A 28 -17.16 6.86 7.19
CA ASP A 28 -15.98 7.75 7.12
C ASP A 28 -15.58 8.32 8.49
N ALA A 29 -16.50 8.43 9.46
CA ALA A 29 -16.22 8.92 10.82
C ALA A 29 -15.15 8.13 11.58
N VAL A 30 -14.82 6.89 11.18
CA VAL A 30 -13.71 6.14 11.78
C VAL A 30 -12.33 6.75 11.45
N TYR A 31 -12.24 7.56 10.39
CA TYR A 31 -11.06 8.33 10.01
C TYR A 31 -11.02 9.74 10.64
N TRP A 32 -12.10 10.20 11.29
CA TRP A 32 -12.21 11.59 11.74
C TRP A 32 -11.45 11.79 13.05
N GLU A 33 -10.27 12.43 13.00
CA GLU A 33 -9.48 12.69 14.21
C GLU A 33 -10.10 13.81 15.08
N ARG A 34 -10.67 14.82 14.42
CA ARG A 34 -11.48 15.92 14.97
C ARG A 34 -12.50 16.26 13.88
N SER A 35 -13.57 17.01 14.16
CA SER A 35 -14.49 17.44 13.08
C SER A 35 -13.79 18.28 12.00
N ALA A 36 -12.77 19.05 12.38
CA ALA A 36 -11.86 19.78 11.46
C ALA A 36 -10.74 18.92 10.84
N ARG A 37 -10.70 17.62 11.17
CA ARG A 37 -9.92 16.54 10.52
C ARG A 37 -10.86 15.37 10.15
N ALA A 38 -12.11 15.69 9.79
CA ALA A 38 -12.84 14.85 8.84
C ALA A 38 -12.08 14.89 7.50
N PRO A 39 -12.26 13.93 6.56
CA PRO A 39 -11.76 14.10 5.21
C PRO A 39 -12.43 15.37 4.66
N ASP A 40 -11.65 16.43 4.62
CA ASP A 40 -12.16 17.76 4.34
C ASP A 40 -12.74 17.73 2.92
N ARG A 41 -13.95 18.26 2.75
CA ARG A 41 -14.54 18.41 1.41
C ARG A 41 -13.91 19.58 0.64
N ARG A 42 -12.70 20.00 1.03
CA ARG A 42 -11.64 20.51 0.15
C ARG A 42 -11.75 19.89 -1.24
N ALA A 43 -12.41 20.61 -2.12
CA ALA A 43 -12.43 20.32 -3.54
C ALA A 43 -11.06 20.73 -4.12
N LEU A 44 -10.04 19.92 -3.82
CA LEU A 44 -8.72 19.99 -4.47
C LEU A 44 -8.82 19.62 -5.97
N PHE A 45 -9.97 19.07 -6.38
CA PHE A 45 -10.33 18.56 -7.70
C PHE A 45 -11.76 19.00 -8.07
N ALA A 46 -12.16 18.78 -9.32
CA ALA A 46 -13.55 18.97 -9.74
C ALA A 46 -14.46 17.81 -9.24
N SER A 47 -15.69 17.70 -9.77
CA SER A 47 -16.52 16.53 -9.46
C SER A 47 -15.93 15.29 -10.12
N ALA A 48 -15.62 14.26 -9.33
CA ALA A 48 -15.42 12.92 -9.84
C ALA A 48 -16.75 12.35 -10.42
N PRO A 49 -16.68 11.37 -11.33
CA PRO A 49 -17.79 10.47 -11.64
C PRO A 49 -18.16 9.60 -10.43
N ASP A 50 -19.42 9.17 -10.33
CA ASP A 50 -19.91 8.42 -9.15
C ASP A 50 -19.18 7.07 -8.95
N TRP A 51 -18.67 6.44 -10.03
CA TRP A 51 -17.88 5.20 -9.93
C TRP A 51 -16.54 5.40 -9.18
N ALA A 52 -15.94 6.58 -9.28
CA ALA A 52 -14.66 6.89 -8.62
C ALA A 52 -14.89 7.25 -7.15
N ASP A 53 -15.96 8.00 -6.84
CA ASP A 53 -16.43 8.24 -5.47
C ASP A 53 -16.76 6.91 -4.76
N ASP A 54 -17.39 5.97 -5.46
CA ASP A 54 -17.66 4.61 -4.98
C ASP A 54 -16.36 3.83 -4.74
N LEU A 55 -15.39 3.86 -5.66
CA LEU A 55 -14.12 3.14 -5.53
C LEU A 55 -13.31 3.62 -4.31
N GLN A 56 -13.25 4.94 -4.07
CA GLN A 56 -12.61 5.48 -2.86
C GLN A 56 -13.36 5.03 -1.59
N ARG A 57 -14.70 5.00 -1.60
CA ARG A 57 -15.52 4.54 -0.48
C ARG A 57 -15.33 3.05 -0.19
N VAL A 58 -15.29 2.21 -1.22
CA VAL A 58 -15.00 0.77 -1.12
C VAL A 58 -13.60 0.55 -0.51
N ALA A 59 -12.58 1.26 -0.99
CA ALA A 59 -11.23 1.13 -0.45
C ALA A 59 -11.12 1.62 1.01
N ARG A 60 -11.83 2.69 1.39
CA ARG A 60 -11.95 3.12 2.81
C ARG A 60 -12.69 2.11 3.68
N ALA A 61 -13.73 1.46 3.15
CA ALA A 61 -14.48 0.43 3.85
C ALA A 61 -13.64 -0.84 4.08
N VAL A 62 -12.88 -1.26 3.06
CA VAL A 62 -11.88 -2.34 3.15
C VAL A 62 -10.80 -2.01 4.18
N PHE A 63 -10.15 -0.84 4.12
CA PHE A 63 -9.08 -0.49 5.07
C PHE A 63 -9.59 -0.36 6.50
N ALA A 64 -10.81 0.15 6.71
CA ALA A 64 -11.42 0.17 8.04
C ALA A 64 -11.70 -1.24 8.58
N ALA A 65 -12.23 -2.16 7.76
CA ALA A 65 -12.49 -3.54 8.15
C ALA A 65 -11.20 -4.37 8.41
N ASP A 66 -10.18 -4.20 7.56
CA ASP A 66 -8.83 -4.75 7.75
C ASP A 66 -8.20 -4.25 9.06
N ARG A 67 -8.45 -2.98 9.42
CA ARG A 67 -8.01 -2.40 10.69
C ARG A 67 -8.84 -2.86 11.88
N TYR A 68 -10.12 -3.15 11.73
CA TYR A 68 -10.97 -3.54 12.87
C TYR A 68 -10.82 -5.02 13.25
N THR A 69 -10.62 -5.92 12.29
CA THR A 69 -10.50 -7.36 12.56
C THR A 69 -9.08 -7.72 12.96
N ASN A 70 -8.83 -7.96 14.25
CA ASN A 70 -7.48 -8.26 14.75
C ASN A 70 -7.03 -9.69 14.37
N ARG A 71 -5.89 -9.84 13.69
CA ARG A 71 -5.37 -11.16 13.25
C ARG A 71 -5.13 -12.12 14.41
N ARG A 72 -4.78 -11.63 15.60
CA ARG A 72 -4.52 -12.47 16.79
C ARG A 72 -5.74 -13.28 17.26
N ASN A 73 -6.95 -12.94 16.79
CA ASN A 73 -8.19 -13.66 17.08
C ASN A 73 -8.50 -14.79 16.07
N GLY A 74 -7.82 -14.82 14.92
CA GLY A 74 -7.97 -15.89 13.92
C GLY A 74 -7.44 -17.23 14.43
N PHE A 75 -7.92 -18.34 13.87
CA PHE A 75 -7.57 -19.70 14.30
C PHE A 75 -6.06 -19.99 14.23
N ASP A 76 -5.41 -19.56 13.14
CA ASP A 76 -3.97 -19.60 12.90
C ASP A 76 -3.24 -18.33 13.40
N ARG A 77 -3.96 -17.43 14.08
CA ARG A 77 -3.55 -16.06 14.47
C ARG A 77 -3.12 -15.16 13.30
N TRP A 78 -3.54 -15.48 12.08
CA TRP A 78 -3.13 -14.78 10.87
C TRP A 78 -4.28 -14.50 9.90
N THR A 79 -5.01 -15.52 9.49
CA THR A 79 -6.09 -15.48 8.49
C THR A 79 -7.40 -15.08 9.16
N ARG A 80 -8.12 -14.14 8.54
CA ARG A 80 -9.44 -13.65 8.99
C ARG A 80 -10.49 -13.88 7.91
N HIS A 81 -11.76 -13.93 8.33
CA HIS A 81 -12.92 -13.88 7.44
C HIS A 81 -13.60 -12.54 7.63
N ILE A 82 -13.70 -11.75 6.56
CA ILE A 82 -14.22 -10.39 6.60
C ILE A 82 -15.32 -10.26 5.56
N ALA A 83 -16.57 -10.21 6.03
CA ALA A 83 -17.70 -9.82 5.20
C ALA A 83 -17.91 -8.30 5.28
N LEU A 84 -18.04 -7.66 4.14
CA LEU A 84 -18.16 -6.22 4.00
C LEU A 84 -19.35 -5.88 3.10
N SER A 85 -20.16 -4.92 3.53
CA SER A 85 -21.31 -4.46 2.76
C SER A 85 -21.23 -2.95 2.54
N VAL A 86 -21.19 -2.50 1.29
CA VAL A 86 -20.89 -1.10 0.91
C VAL A 86 -22.02 -0.49 0.05
N PRO A 87 -22.46 0.75 0.32
CA PRO A 87 -23.38 1.48 -0.55
C PRO A 87 -22.64 2.06 -1.76
N VAL A 88 -23.20 1.89 -2.95
CA VAL A 88 -22.65 2.33 -4.25
C VAL A 88 -23.76 2.94 -5.12
N ALA A 89 -23.40 3.76 -6.10
CA ALA A 89 -24.36 4.42 -6.98
C ALA A 89 -25.05 3.44 -7.95
N ASN A 90 -24.30 2.49 -8.52
CA ASN A 90 -24.83 1.46 -9.42
C ASN A 90 -24.34 0.06 -9.01
N PRO A 91 -25.16 -0.70 -8.23
CA PRO A 91 -24.81 -2.04 -7.79
C PRO A 91 -24.49 -3.02 -8.92
N ASP A 92 -25.13 -2.92 -10.09
CA ASP A 92 -24.95 -3.87 -11.19
C ASP A 92 -23.59 -3.69 -11.90
N ARG A 93 -23.04 -2.47 -11.94
CA ARG A 93 -21.64 -2.24 -12.37
C ARG A 93 -20.67 -2.90 -11.38
N TRP A 94 -20.88 -2.67 -10.09
CA TRP A 94 -20.03 -3.20 -9.02
C TRP A 94 -20.13 -4.73 -8.85
N GLN A 95 -21.29 -5.32 -9.17
CA GLN A 95 -21.52 -6.76 -9.14
C GLN A 95 -20.78 -7.50 -10.26
N ARG A 96 -20.54 -6.86 -11.42
CA ARG A 96 -19.64 -7.38 -12.45
C ARG A 96 -18.19 -7.38 -11.94
N ALA A 97 -17.74 -6.22 -11.45
CA ALA A 97 -16.39 -6.02 -10.90
C ALA A 97 -16.07 -6.84 -9.64
N LEU A 98 -17.05 -7.55 -9.04
CA LEU A 98 -16.90 -8.25 -7.77
C LEU A 98 -15.76 -9.29 -7.73
N PRO A 99 -15.50 -10.13 -8.75
CA PRO A 99 -14.38 -11.09 -8.71
C PRO A 99 -13.02 -10.37 -8.72
N SER A 100 -12.84 -9.42 -9.66
CA SER A 100 -11.67 -8.55 -9.78
C SER A 100 -11.42 -7.78 -8.48
N LEU A 101 -12.47 -7.23 -7.88
CA LEU A 101 -12.39 -6.49 -6.63
C LEU A 101 -12.07 -7.39 -5.44
N THR A 102 -12.66 -8.58 -5.32
CA THR A 102 -12.46 -9.47 -4.16
C THR A 102 -11.05 -10.04 -4.13
N ALA A 103 -10.42 -10.23 -5.29
CA ALA A 103 -9.02 -10.60 -5.40
C ALA A 103 -8.05 -9.55 -4.80
N LEU A 104 -8.36 -8.25 -4.90
CA LEU A 104 -7.50 -7.17 -4.40
C LEU A 104 -7.22 -7.24 -2.89
N PRO A 105 -8.22 -7.14 -1.98
CA PRO A 105 -7.97 -7.20 -0.56
C PRO A 105 -7.46 -8.59 -0.15
N ALA A 106 -7.99 -9.67 -0.74
CA ALA A 106 -7.54 -11.03 -0.47
C ALA A 106 -6.03 -11.21 -0.73
N MET A 107 -5.49 -10.66 -1.82
CA MET A 107 -4.05 -10.71 -2.11
C MET A 107 -3.21 -9.82 -1.20
N VAL A 108 -3.60 -8.56 -0.98
CA VAL A 108 -2.76 -7.62 -0.22
C VAL A 108 -2.77 -7.91 1.27
N THR A 109 -3.92 -8.34 1.81
CA THR A 109 -4.05 -8.71 3.22
C THR A 109 -3.68 -10.18 3.48
N GLY A 110 -4.11 -11.12 2.64
CA GLY A 110 -3.96 -12.55 2.87
C GLY A 110 -5.09 -13.11 3.74
N ASP A 111 -6.34 -12.72 3.46
CA ASP A 111 -7.54 -13.06 4.24
C ASP A 111 -8.69 -13.45 3.29
N ARG A 112 -9.75 -14.07 3.82
CA ARG A 112 -10.97 -14.38 3.06
C ARG A 112 -11.93 -13.20 3.13
N TRP A 113 -12.36 -12.70 1.98
CA TRP A 113 -13.23 -11.53 1.86
C TRP A 113 -14.54 -11.89 1.15
N GLU A 114 -15.66 -11.41 1.70
CA GLU A 114 -16.98 -11.45 1.08
C GLU A 114 -17.48 -10.01 0.93
N ILE A 115 -17.65 -9.52 -0.30
CA ILE A 115 -18.07 -8.14 -0.55
C ILE A 115 -19.49 -8.14 -1.13
N SER A 116 -20.34 -7.26 -0.62
CA SER A 116 -21.73 -7.09 -1.06
C SER A 116 -22.06 -5.61 -1.29
N PHE A 117 -22.91 -5.35 -2.28
CA PHE A 117 -23.29 -4.01 -2.72
C PHE A 117 -24.77 -3.72 -2.48
N ARG A 118 -25.07 -2.46 -2.17
CA ARG A 118 -26.44 -1.92 -2.11
C ARG A 118 -26.50 -0.57 -2.83
N PRO A 119 -27.66 -0.13 -3.33
CA PRO A 119 -27.83 1.24 -3.80
C PRO A 119 -27.56 2.25 -2.67
N SER A 120 -26.99 3.40 -3.00
CA SER A 120 -26.63 4.46 -2.05
C SER A 120 -27.83 5.18 -1.39
N GLY A 121 -29.05 4.98 -1.91
CA GLY A 121 -30.29 5.55 -1.37
C GLY A 121 -30.53 7.02 -1.70
N GLY A 122 -29.61 7.68 -2.41
CA GLY A 122 -29.72 9.08 -2.84
C GLY A 122 -28.37 9.66 -3.25
N LYS A 123 -28.34 10.94 -3.64
CA LYS A 123 -27.09 11.67 -3.79
C LYS A 123 -26.43 11.79 -2.41
N LEU A 124 -25.33 11.07 -2.18
CA LEU A 124 -24.49 11.32 -1.01
C LEU A 124 -24.15 12.81 -0.98
N VAL A 125 -24.29 13.44 0.19
CA VAL A 125 -24.20 14.90 0.30
C VAL A 125 -22.82 15.36 -0.17
N ARG A 126 -22.74 15.88 -1.39
CA ARG A 126 -21.47 16.40 -1.95
C ARG A 126 -21.09 17.71 -1.24
N GLY A 127 -19.80 17.99 -1.17
CA GLY A 127 -19.38 19.40 -1.11
C GLY A 127 -19.62 20.01 -2.49
N GLY A 128 -19.86 21.31 -2.58
CA GLY A 128 -19.86 21.97 -3.89
C GLY A 128 -18.49 21.76 -4.56
N PRO A 129 -18.41 21.14 -5.76
CA PRO A 129 -17.12 20.98 -6.43
C PRO A 129 -16.56 22.36 -6.77
N ILE A 130 -15.25 22.55 -6.57
CA ILE A 130 -14.57 23.71 -7.14
C ILE A 130 -14.49 23.47 -8.64
N SER A 131 -15.09 24.39 -9.40
CA SER A 131 -15.00 24.39 -10.85
C SER A 131 -13.64 24.94 -11.25
N PHE A 132 -12.70 24.05 -11.54
CA PHE A 132 -11.41 24.41 -12.10
C PHE A 132 -11.55 24.70 -13.61
N PRO A 133 -11.02 25.83 -14.11
CA PRO A 133 -10.76 26.00 -15.53
C PRO A 133 -9.91 24.85 -16.08
N VAL A 134 -10.11 24.46 -17.35
CA VAL A 134 -9.49 23.27 -17.96
C VAL A 134 -7.95 23.36 -17.98
N GLU A 135 -7.43 24.58 -17.90
CA GLU A 135 -6.02 24.95 -17.85
C GLU A 135 -5.38 24.63 -16.49
N GLN A 136 -6.18 24.56 -15.41
CA GLN A 136 -5.73 24.32 -14.04
C GLN A 136 -5.69 22.85 -13.64
N TYR A 137 -6.34 21.97 -14.43
CA TYR A 137 -6.23 20.52 -14.25
C TYR A 137 -4.76 20.07 -14.30
N ALA A 138 -4.42 19.15 -13.42
CA ALA A 138 -3.16 18.44 -13.44
C ALA A 138 -3.05 17.57 -14.71
N ARG A 139 -1.82 17.22 -15.07
CA ARG A 139 -1.54 16.35 -16.21
C ARG A 139 -1.16 14.93 -15.79
N GLU A 140 -0.69 14.77 -14.57
CA GLU A 140 -0.09 13.56 -14.03
C GLU A 140 -0.46 13.40 -12.56
N VAL A 141 -0.68 12.17 -12.14
CA VAL A 141 -0.82 11.77 -10.74
C VAL A 141 0.01 10.53 -10.47
N ALA A 142 0.66 10.49 -9.30
CA ALA A 142 1.43 9.34 -8.87
C ALA A 142 1.22 9.03 -7.39
N LEU A 143 1.31 7.74 -7.03
CA LEU A 143 1.45 7.34 -5.64
C LEU A 143 2.85 7.73 -5.15
N PHE A 144 2.90 8.53 -4.09
CA PHE A 144 4.14 9.03 -3.51
C PHE A 144 4.25 8.59 -2.04
N SER A 145 5.13 7.62 -1.79
CA SER A 145 5.28 6.97 -0.48
C SER A 145 6.41 7.56 0.37
N GLY A 146 7.17 8.53 -0.17
CA GLY A 146 8.47 8.95 0.38
C GLY A 146 9.59 7.92 0.20
N GLY A 147 9.28 6.72 -0.31
CA GLY A 147 10.28 5.72 -0.68
C GLY A 147 11.05 6.14 -1.94
N LEU A 148 12.34 5.78 -1.98
CA LEU A 148 13.34 6.18 -2.98
C LEU A 148 12.83 6.25 -4.42
N ASP A 149 12.03 5.27 -4.85
CA ASP A 149 11.62 5.11 -6.24
C ASP A 149 10.53 6.12 -6.60
N SER A 150 9.50 6.19 -5.76
CA SER A 150 8.43 7.21 -5.87
C SER A 150 8.97 8.63 -5.74
N LEU A 151 10.06 8.80 -4.98
CA LEU A 151 10.75 10.06 -4.72
C LEU A 151 11.65 10.48 -5.88
N GLY A 152 12.39 9.53 -6.46
CA GLY A 152 13.15 9.72 -7.69
C GLY A 152 12.24 10.10 -8.86
N TRP A 153 11.14 9.36 -9.04
CA TRP A 153 10.11 9.66 -10.03
C TRP A 153 9.48 11.03 -9.79
N ALA A 154 8.99 11.32 -8.58
CA ALA A 154 8.33 12.59 -8.27
C ALA A 154 9.25 13.80 -8.49
N ALA A 155 10.52 13.72 -8.10
CA ALA A 155 11.50 14.78 -8.34
C ALA A 155 11.83 14.96 -9.82
N GLN A 156 12.05 13.87 -10.57
CA GLN A 156 12.29 13.91 -12.02
C GLN A 156 11.09 14.50 -12.79
N ARG A 157 9.85 14.22 -12.35
CA ARG A 157 8.63 14.74 -13.01
C ARG A 157 8.26 16.16 -12.56
N ALA A 158 8.74 16.59 -11.39
CA ALA A 158 8.62 17.96 -10.90
C ALA A 158 9.54 18.93 -11.64
N THR A 159 10.72 18.51 -12.11
CA THR A 159 11.65 19.35 -12.89
C THR A 159 11.23 19.54 -14.36
N ILE A 160 10.23 18.81 -14.86
CA ILE A 160 9.72 18.99 -16.23
C ILE A 160 8.82 20.24 -16.29
N ARG A 161 9.27 21.28 -17.00
CA ARG A 161 8.48 22.51 -17.22
C ARG A 161 7.11 22.20 -17.81
N SER A 162 6.06 22.59 -17.08
CA SER A 162 4.66 22.39 -17.44
C SER A 162 3.78 23.44 -16.74
N PRO A 163 2.81 24.06 -17.43
CA PRO A 163 1.81 24.90 -16.77
C PRO A 163 0.83 24.06 -15.92
N ARG A 164 0.61 22.79 -16.29
CA ARG A 164 -0.29 21.87 -15.57
C ARG A 164 0.42 21.18 -14.41
N ALA A 165 -0.33 21.03 -13.32
CA ALA A 165 0.17 20.45 -12.08
C ALA A 165 0.60 18.98 -12.20
N LEU A 166 1.43 18.56 -11.25
CA LEU A 166 1.68 17.17 -10.87
C LEU A 166 0.98 16.91 -9.52
N LEU A 167 0.17 15.85 -9.43
CA LEU A 167 -0.46 15.41 -8.18
C LEU A 167 0.39 14.31 -7.53
N LEU A 168 0.69 14.45 -6.24
CA LEU A 168 1.36 13.44 -5.44
C LEU A 168 0.39 12.88 -4.39
N ALA A 169 -0.09 11.66 -4.63
CA ALA A 169 -0.98 10.95 -3.72
C ALA A 169 -0.18 10.39 -2.54
N MET A 170 -0.26 11.08 -1.41
CA MET A 170 0.48 10.81 -0.18
C MET A 170 -0.44 10.24 0.90
N PHE A 171 0.19 9.69 1.94
CA PHE A 171 -0.50 9.29 3.16
C PHE A 171 -0.32 10.32 4.27
N GLU A 172 -1.41 10.61 4.99
CA GLU A 172 -1.34 11.27 6.29
C GLU A 172 -1.34 10.16 7.36
N GLU A 173 -0.21 9.99 8.06
CA GLU A 173 -0.06 9.10 9.21
C GLU A 173 0.46 9.87 10.41
N ARG A 174 -0.27 9.79 11.52
CA ARG A 174 0.10 10.44 12.77
C ARG A 174 1.43 9.89 13.31
N ASN A 175 2.27 10.79 13.81
CA ASN A 175 3.66 10.62 14.23
C ASN A 175 4.65 10.37 13.06
N PHE A 176 4.25 10.68 11.83
CA PHE A 176 5.12 10.69 10.63
C PHE A 176 4.87 11.93 9.73
N GLU A 177 4.09 12.91 10.21
CA GLU A 177 3.78 14.13 9.47
C GLU A 177 5.06 14.89 9.06
N THR A 178 6.03 15.02 9.98
CA THR A 178 7.32 15.67 9.74
C THR A 178 8.11 15.01 8.61
N GLU A 179 8.18 13.68 8.58
CA GLU A 179 8.86 12.92 7.53
C GLU A 179 8.13 13.02 6.18
N GLN A 180 6.79 13.06 6.17
CA GLN A 180 5.98 13.29 4.97
C GLN A 180 6.22 14.70 4.41
N ASP A 181 6.22 15.71 5.27
CA ASP A 181 6.47 17.10 4.90
C ASP A 181 7.89 17.28 4.34
N HIS A 182 8.91 16.70 4.99
CA HIS A 182 10.29 16.74 4.50
C HIS A 182 10.48 16.12 3.10
N VAL A 183 9.87 14.97 2.81
CA VAL A 183 10.00 14.36 1.46
C VAL A 183 9.20 15.11 0.42
N TYR A 184 8.06 15.72 0.78
CA TYR A 184 7.29 16.57 -0.10
C TYR A 184 8.03 17.87 -0.42
N ASP A 185 8.55 18.57 0.60
CA ASP A 185 9.30 19.82 0.45
C ASP A 185 10.57 19.63 -0.38
N ALA A 186 11.21 18.46 -0.31
CA ALA A 186 12.36 18.15 -1.15
C ALA A 186 12.01 18.03 -2.65
N VAL A 187 10.84 17.48 -2.99
CA VAL A 187 10.32 17.48 -4.38
C VAL A 187 9.84 18.88 -4.77
N TYR A 188 9.13 19.56 -3.89
CA TYR A 188 8.62 20.91 -4.10
C TYR A 188 9.76 21.92 -4.33
N GLY A 189 10.88 21.80 -3.62
CA GLY A 189 12.07 22.62 -3.80
C GLY A 189 12.78 22.46 -5.16
N LEU A 190 12.49 21.40 -5.91
CA LEU A 190 13.04 21.12 -7.24
C LEU A 190 12.08 21.46 -8.40
N ARG A 191 10.86 21.93 -8.10
CA ARG A 191 9.79 22.05 -9.09
C ARG A 191 10.04 23.14 -10.14
N GLU A 192 9.82 22.79 -11.41
CA GLU A 192 9.67 23.74 -12.53
C GLU A 192 8.22 23.76 -13.09
N ARG A 193 7.28 23.16 -12.34
CA ARG A 193 5.84 23.11 -12.61
C ARG A 193 5.06 23.22 -11.28
N PRO A 194 3.74 23.46 -11.28
CA PRO A 194 2.94 23.34 -10.06
C PRO A 194 2.95 21.90 -9.53
N VAL A 195 3.09 21.73 -8.22
CA VAL A 195 2.95 20.43 -7.54
C VAL A 195 1.85 20.58 -6.49
N ARG A 196 0.90 19.64 -6.47
CA ARG A 196 -0.19 19.56 -5.49
C ARG A 196 -0.09 18.24 -4.71
N ARG A 197 -0.28 18.32 -3.40
CA ARG A 197 -0.38 17.16 -2.50
C ARG A 197 -1.83 16.65 -2.47
N LEU A 198 -2.00 15.33 -2.52
CA LEU A 198 -3.27 14.63 -2.35
C LEU A 198 -3.14 13.71 -1.14
N ASP A 199 -3.59 14.17 0.03
CA ASP A 199 -3.49 13.40 1.27
C ASP A 199 -4.67 12.43 1.47
N GLN A 200 -4.33 11.20 1.83
CA GLN A 200 -5.29 10.21 2.34
C GLN A 200 -4.88 9.76 3.75
N SER A 201 -5.66 10.19 4.75
CA SER A 201 -5.50 9.74 6.13
C SER A 201 -5.65 8.22 6.24
N GLN A 202 -4.74 7.60 6.99
CA GLN A 202 -4.82 6.20 7.42
C GLN A 202 -5.06 6.04 8.93
N THR A 203 -5.32 7.12 9.68
CA THR A 203 -5.64 7.02 11.11
C THR A 203 -7.08 6.53 11.34
N VAL A 204 -7.31 5.25 11.11
CA VAL A 204 -8.53 4.56 11.54
C VAL A 204 -8.52 4.38 13.06
N ARG A 205 -9.52 4.96 13.73
CA ARG A 205 -9.76 4.86 15.17
C ARG A 205 -10.56 3.60 15.51
N GLY A 206 -10.24 2.94 16.63
CA GLY A 206 -11.14 1.96 17.23
C GLY A 206 -12.35 2.66 17.89
N PRO A 207 -13.54 2.03 17.95
CA PRO A 207 -14.73 2.63 18.58
C PRO A 207 -14.52 2.80 20.09
N ARG A 208 -14.81 4.00 20.61
CA ARG A 208 -14.66 4.30 22.05
C ARG A 208 -15.48 3.33 22.91
N GLY A 209 -14.93 2.91 24.04
CA GLY A 209 -15.59 2.00 25.00
C GLY A 209 -15.55 0.51 24.63
N THR A 210 -15.33 0.14 23.37
CA THR A 210 -15.41 -1.28 22.92
C THR A 210 -14.19 -2.15 23.26
N GLY A 211 -13.09 -1.55 23.71
CA GLY A 211 -11.82 -2.26 23.93
C GLY A 211 -11.10 -2.72 22.65
N LEU A 212 -11.70 -2.55 21.47
CA LEU A 212 -11.16 -2.97 20.17
C LEU A 212 -9.79 -2.32 19.93
N ARG A 213 -8.77 -3.16 19.66
CA ARG A 213 -7.41 -2.74 19.33
C ARG A 213 -7.17 -2.97 17.84
N PRO A 214 -7.06 -1.91 17.01
CA PRO A 214 -6.90 -2.05 15.57
C PRO A 214 -5.68 -2.89 15.18
N ASP A 215 -5.82 -3.67 14.11
CA ASP A 215 -4.75 -4.51 13.59
C ASP A 215 -3.57 -3.67 13.09
N ARG A 216 -2.37 -4.03 13.54
CA ARG A 216 -1.15 -3.24 13.28
C ARG A 216 -0.53 -3.48 11.90
N SER A 217 -1.02 -4.44 11.13
CA SER A 217 -0.37 -4.84 9.87
C SER A 217 -0.64 -3.91 8.67
N THR A 218 -1.70 -3.09 8.72
CA THR A 218 -2.06 -2.07 7.70
C THR A 218 -2.01 -2.60 6.25
N ARG A 219 -2.38 -3.86 6.01
CA ARG A 219 -2.01 -4.56 4.78
C ARG A 219 -2.77 -4.11 3.53
N SER A 220 -4.01 -3.64 3.68
CA SER A 220 -4.80 -3.03 2.60
C SER A 220 -4.44 -1.57 2.30
N ARG A 221 -3.46 -0.99 3.00
CA ARG A 221 -3.06 0.42 2.90
C ARG A 221 -2.76 0.90 1.47
N GLY A 222 -2.05 0.10 0.68
CA GLY A 222 -1.73 0.46 -0.70
C GLY A 222 -2.95 0.55 -1.62
N LEU A 223 -3.99 -0.26 -1.38
CA LEU A 223 -5.24 -0.21 -2.13
C LEU A 223 -6.01 1.10 -1.84
N LEU A 224 -5.99 1.58 -0.59
CA LEU A 224 -6.57 2.87 -0.21
C LEU A 224 -5.90 4.05 -0.93
N TYR A 225 -4.58 4.02 -1.10
CA TYR A 225 -3.85 5.08 -1.83
C TYR A 225 -4.00 4.96 -3.34
N ALA A 226 -4.03 3.75 -3.89
CA ALA A 226 -4.29 3.54 -5.31
C ALA A 226 -5.70 4.02 -5.69
N ALA A 227 -6.72 3.66 -4.89
CA ALA A 227 -8.08 4.16 -5.08
C ALA A 227 -8.19 5.69 -4.95
N THR A 228 -7.43 6.31 -4.03
CA THR A 228 -7.43 7.78 -3.89
C THR A 228 -6.68 8.46 -5.03
N ALA A 229 -5.58 7.88 -5.53
CA ALA A 229 -4.90 8.38 -6.72
C ALA A 229 -5.78 8.28 -7.98
N VAL A 230 -6.55 7.20 -8.13
CA VAL A 230 -7.55 7.02 -9.20
C VAL A 230 -8.73 7.99 -9.04
N HIS A 231 -9.17 8.28 -7.81
CA HIS A 231 -10.20 9.29 -7.54
C HIS A 231 -9.74 10.70 -7.98
N GLY A 232 -8.53 11.10 -7.57
CA GLY A 232 -7.91 12.34 -8.01
C GLY A 232 -7.68 12.38 -9.53
N ALA A 233 -7.34 11.26 -10.16
CA ALA A 233 -7.22 11.14 -11.61
C ALA A 233 -8.56 11.41 -12.32
N ALA A 234 -9.64 10.79 -11.86
CA ALA A 234 -10.97 10.95 -12.46
C ALA A 234 -11.52 12.37 -12.28
N ALA A 235 -11.31 12.96 -11.11
CA ALA A 235 -11.71 14.33 -10.79
C ALA A 235 -10.87 15.43 -11.49
N GLU A 236 -9.79 15.04 -12.18
CA GLU A 236 -8.85 15.93 -12.90
C GLU A 236 -8.64 15.52 -14.37
N ARG A 237 -9.40 14.53 -14.87
CA ARG A 237 -9.34 14.00 -16.25
C ARG A 237 -7.95 13.51 -16.66
N ILE A 238 -7.31 12.75 -15.77
CA ILE A 238 -6.00 12.13 -15.99
C ILE A 238 -6.20 10.64 -16.31
N SER A 239 -5.73 10.22 -17.49
CA SER A 239 -5.88 8.84 -17.97
C SER A 239 -4.93 7.82 -17.33
N VAL A 240 -3.84 8.28 -16.71
CA VAL A 240 -2.80 7.43 -16.12
C VAL A 240 -2.47 7.84 -14.68
N VAL A 241 -2.53 6.86 -13.79
CA VAL A 241 -2.02 6.92 -12.43
C VAL A 241 -0.70 6.17 -12.38
N HIS A 242 0.39 6.84 -12.02
CA HIS A 242 1.70 6.18 -11.92
C HIS A 242 1.91 5.56 -10.53
N LEU A 243 2.46 4.34 -10.51
CA LEU A 243 2.88 3.61 -9.31
C LEU A 243 4.41 3.37 -9.38
N PRO A 244 5.24 4.33 -8.96
CA PRO A 244 6.68 4.27 -9.18
C PRO A 244 7.39 3.51 -8.05
N GLU A 245 7.68 2.24 -8.31
CA GLU A 245 8.38 1.28 -7.46
C GLU A 245 9.08 0.28 -8.40
N ASN A 246 10.29 -0.18 -8.08
CA ASN A 246 11.04 -1.08 -8.99
C ASN A 246 10.50 -2.53 -8.99
N GLY A 247 10.73 -3.27 -10.09
CA GLY A 247 10.23 -4.64 -10.28
C GLY A 247 10.74 -5.67 -9.26
N GLN A 248 11.99 -5.54 -8.82
CA GLN A 248 12.59 -6.43 -7.81
C GLN A 248 11.96 -6.23 -6.42
N LEU A 249 11.43 -5.02 -6.14
CA LEU A 249 10.61 -4.79 -4.97
C LEU A 249 9.15 -5.22 -5.21
N ALA A 250 8.56 -4.97 -6.38
CA ALA A 250 7.21 -5.39 -6.77
C ALA A 250 6.93 -6.88 -6.47
N LEU A 251 7.78 -7.77 -6.96
CA LEU A 251 7.61 -9.23 -6.88
C LEU A 251 7.72 -9.80 -5.45
N ASN A 252 8.22 -9.02 -4.50
CA ASN A 252 8.41 -9.42 -3.10
C ASN A 252 9.14 -10.77 -2.86
N PRO A 253 10.29 -11.04 -3.52
CA PRO A 253 11.12 -12.19 -3.21
C PRO A 253 11.70 -12.07 -1.77
N PRO A 254 11.79 -13.18 -1.01
CA PRO A 254 12.18 -13.18 0.41
C PRO A 254 13.70 -13.07 0.63
N LEU A 255 14.35 -12.12 -0.05
CA LEU A 255 15.81 -11.95 -0.08
C LEU A 255 16.40 -11.33 1.22
N SER A 256 15.57 -10.99 2.20
CA SER A 256 16.01 -10.59 3.54
C SER A 256 14.92 -10.83 4.58
N ALA A 257 15.29 -10.85 5.87
CA ALA A 257 14.34 -11.05 6.96
C ALA A 257 13.19 -10.01 6.96
N ALA A 258 13.48 -8.77 6.58
CA ALA A 258 12.48 -7.70 6.44
C ALA A 258 11.47 -7.94 5.30
N ARG A 259 11.71 -8.92 4.41
CA ARG A 259 10.80 -9.34 3.33
C ARG A 259 10.21 -10.74 3.55
N SER A 260 10.44 -11.34 4.71
CA SER A 260 9.87 -12.65 5.06
C SER A 260 8.34 -12.54 5.21
N GLY A 261 7.60 -13.26 4.35
CA GLY A 261 6.14 -13.48 4.41
C GLY A 261 5.30 -12.31 4.94
N SER A 262 5.02 -12.35 6.25
CA SER A 262 4.18 -11.39 6.97
C SER A 262 4.70 -9.93 6.97
N CYS A 263 6.00 -9.73 6.76
CA CYS A 263 6.65 -8.41 6.74
C CYS A 263 6.46 -7.64 5.41
N SER A 264 6.05 -8.34 4.33
CA SER A 264 5.81 -7.73 3.02
C SER A 264 4.32 -7.52 2.74
N THR A 265 3.95 -6.36 2.19
CA THR A 265 2.61 -6.13 1.61
C THR A 265 2.64 -6.32 0.10
N ARG A 266 1.67 -7.05 -0.46
CA ARG A 266 1.53 -7.24 -1.92
C ARG A 266 0.87 -6.03 -2.63
N SER A 267 0.79 -4.89 -1.95
CA SER A 267 0.25 -3.61 -2.43
C SER A 267 0.73 -3.19 -3.81
N VAL A 268 1.99 -3.53 -4.11
CA VAL A 268 2.70 -3.17 -5.35
C VAL A 268 3.10 -4.41 -6.18
N HIS A 269 2.60 -5.59 -5.82
CA HIS A 269 2.81 -6.79 -6.63
C HIS A 269 2.05 -6.67 -7.96
N PRO A 270 2.58 -7.06 -9.15
CA PRO A 270 1.95 -6.79 -10.45
C PRO A 270 0.49 -7.22 -10.62
N TRP A 271 0.03 -8.28 -9.95
CA TRP A 271 -1.39 -8.67 -9.92
C TRP A 271 -2.31 -7.61 -9.28
N THR A 272 -1.81 -6.76 -8.38
CA THR A 272 -2.59 -5.72 -7.70
C THR A 272 -3.02 -4.58 -8.63
N PRO A 273 -2.14 -3.88 -9.36
CA PRO A 273 -2.58 -2.93 -10.38
C PRO A 273 -3.32 -3.62 -11.54
N HIS A 274 -3.04 -4.89 -11.85
CA HIS A 274 -3.81 -5.65 -12.84
C HIS A 274 -5.30 -5.76 -12.45
N HIS A 275 -5.61 -6.32 -11.27
CA HIS A 275 -6.99 -6.44 -10.80
C HIS A 275 -7.65 -5.07 -10.54
N LEU A 276 -6.88 -4.06 -10.13
CA LEU A 276 -7.41 -2.70 -9.98
C LEU A 276 -7.79 -2.09 -11.33
N ASN A 277 -6.99 -2.31 -12.38
CA ASN A 277 -7.32 -1.88 -13.74
C ASN A 277 -8.53 -2.64 -14.31
N GLN A 278 -8.72 -3.92 -13.96
CA GLN A 278 -9.96 -4.65 -14.25
C GLN A 278 -11.16 -3.99 -13.57
N VAL A 279 -11.11 -3.78 -12.25
CA VAL A 279 -12.19 -3.10 -11.50
C VAL A 279 -12.52 -1.74 -12.12
N ILE A 280 -11.52 -0.90 -12.40
CA ILE A 280 -11.74 0.43 -12.99
C ILE A 280 -12.45 0.32 -14.33
N ALA A 281 -11.97 -0.54 -15.25
CA ALA A 281 -12.61 -0.75 -16.54
C ALA A 281 -14.05 -1.28 -16.41
N GLU A 282 -14.31 -2.16 -15.46
CA GLU A 282 -15.66 -2.71 -15.24
C GLU A 282 -16.63 -1.66 -14.66
N VAL A 283 -16.21 -0.82 -13.70
CA VAL A 283 -17.09 0.17 -13.06
C VAL A 283 -17.22 1.50 -13.82
N SER A 284 -16.23 1.85 -14.65
CA SER A 284 -16.29 3.04 -15.50
C SER A 284 -17.09 2.83 -16.80
N THR A 285 -17.51 1.61 -17.12
CA THR A 285 -18.32 1.36 -18.33
C THR A 285 -19.78 1.79 -18.16
N GLY A 286 -20.26 2.59 -19.12
CA GLY A 286 -21.68 2.90 -19.30
C GLY A 286 -22.13 4.28 -18.78
N GLU A 287 -21.36 5.33 -19.06
CA GLU A 287 -21.75 6.74 -18.92
C GLU A 287 -21.43 7.49 -20.23
N GLU A 288 -22.00 8.68 -20.41
CA GLU A 288 -21.86 9.50 -21.65
C GLU A 288 -20.50 10.21 -21.77
N ASP A 289 -19.50 9.79 -20.99
CA ASP A 289 -18.20 10.45 -20.86
C ASP A 289 -17.18 9.81 -21.83
N PRO A 290 -16.67 10.55 -22.85
CA PRO A 290 -15.73 10.01 -23.84
C PRO A 290 -14.28 9.95 -23.36
N ASP A 291 -13.99 10.35 -22.11
CA ASP A 291 -12.63 10.34 -21.58
C ASP A 291 -12.06 8.91 -21.46
N PRO A 292 -10.75 8.72 -21.70
CA PRO A 292 -10.13 7.39 -21.75
C PRO A 292 -10.11 6.71 -20.37
N THR A 293 -10.50 5.42 -20.34
CA THR A 293 -10.49 4.57 -19.14
C THR A 293 -9.16 4.67 -18.38
N ILE A 294 -9.24 5.11 -17.13
CA ILE A 294 -8.07 5.36 -16.28
C ILE A 294 -7.31 4.07 -16.00
N ARG A 295 -5.97 4.14 -16.05
CA ARG A 295 -5.09 2.99 -15.78
C ARG A 295 -4.05 3.32 -14.73
N VAL A 296 -3.84 2.40 -13.80
CA VAL A 296 -2.67 2.37 -12.93
C VAL A 296 -1.51 1.72 -13.69
N GLU A 297 -0.49 2.51 -14.00
CA GLU A 297 0.71 2.09 -14.72
C GLU A 297 1.93 2.04 -13.79
N TYR A 298 2.86 1.15 -14.09
CA TYR A 298 3.95 0.76 -13.20
C TYR A 298 5.30 1.09 -13.87
N PRO A 299 5.72 2.37 -13.92
CA PRO A 299 6.78 2.85 -14.83
C PRO A 299 8.15 2.19 -14.64
N PHE A 300 8.43 1.65 -13.46
CA PHE A 300 9.71 1.00 -13.14
C PHE A 300 9.59 -0.54 -13.03
N ALA A 301 8.55 -1.15 -13.63
CA ALA A 301 8.25 -2.59 -13.54
C ALA A 301 9.41 -3.50 -14.00
N THR A 302 10.16 -3.06 -15.00
CA THR A 302 11.29 -3.79 -15.61
C THR A 302 12.63 -3.43 -14.99
N LEU A 303 12.70 -2.42 -14.11
CA LEU A 303 13.95 -1.89 -13.57
C LEU A 303 14.30 -2.53 -12.22
N THR A 304 15.60 -2.60 -11.94
CA THR A 304 16.15 -2.77 -10.59
C THR A 304 16.25 -1.43 -9.86
N LYS A 305 16.49 -1.47 -8.56
CA LYS A 305 16.70 -0.27 -7.74
C LYS A 305 17.96 0.53 -8.15
N GLY A 306 18.94 -0.11 -8.77
CA GLY A 306 20.13 0.56 -9.30
C GLY A 306 19.82 1.38 -10.55
N GLU A 307 19.03 0.82 -11.47
CA GLU A 307 18.60 1.51 -12.70
C GLU A 307 17.65 2.68 -12.38
N VAL A 308 16.74 2.54 -11.42
CA VAL A 308 15.90 3.66 -10.94
C VAL A 308 16.75 4.84 -10.41
N CYS A 309 17.86 4.55 -9.70
CA CYS A 309 18.80 5.60 -9.27
C CYS A 309 19.54 6.26 -10.44
N ALA A 310 19.80 5.54 -11.53
CA ALA A 310 20.46 6.06 -12.72
C ALA A 310 19.51 6.88 -13.60
N GLU A 311 18.32 6.36 -13.92
CA GLU A 311 17.29 7.05 -14.72
C GLU A 311 16.74 8.29 -14.02
N GLY A 312 16.61 8.27 -12.70
CA GLY A 312 16.07 9.39 -11.93
C GLY A 312 16.85 10.70 -12.08
N GLY A 313 18.11 10.65 -12.54
CA GLY A 313 18.97 11.82 -12.79
C GLY A 313 19.33 12.62 -11.54
N LEU A 314 18.86 12.22 -10.37
CA LEU A 314 19.13 12.86 -9.10
C LEU A 314 20.58 12.62 -8.70
N SER A 315 21.30 13.68 -8.37
CA SER A 315 22.62 13.54 -7.74
C SER A 315 22.51 12.71 -6.45
N ALA A 316 23.53 11.92 -6.13
CA ALA A 316 23.56 11.16 -4.87
C ALA A 316 23.34 12.08 -3.64
N LYS A 317 23.81 13.33 -3.72
CA LYS A 317 23.57 14.39 -2.71
C LYS A 317 22.09 14.81 -2.61
N THR A 318 21.35 14.78 -3.71
CA THR A 318 19.89 15.00 -3.71
C THR A 318 19.21 13.80 -3.05
N VAL A 319 19.49 12.58 -3.49
CA VAL A 319 18.94 11.34 -2.92
C VAL A 319 19.19 11.23 -1.41
N LEU A 320 20.42 11.46 -0.96
CA LEU A 320 20.79 11.42 0.46
C LEU A 320 20.14 12.54 1.29
N ARG A 321 19.80 13.69 0.67
CA ARG A 321 19.00 14.74 1.32
C ARG A 321 17.52 14.41 1.41
N THR A 322 17.00 13.63 0.46
CA THR A 322 15.57 13.32 0.37
C THR A 322 15.17 12.06 1.16
N LEU A 323 16.13 11.20 1.51
CA LEU A 323 15.85 9.99 2.31
C LEU A 323 15.70 10.32 3.81
N PRO A 324 14.53 10.07 4.44
CA PRO A 324 14.36 10.25 5.87
C PRO A 324 15.04 9.10 6.63
N ILE A 325 16.31 9.29 7.03
CA ILE A 325 17.08 8.29 7.78
C ILE A 325 17.43 8.80 9.19
N PRO A 326 16.67 8.42 10.22
CA PRO A 326 17.07 8.63 11.61
C PRO A 326 18.31 7.77 11.94
N GLY A 327 19.50 8.38 11.87
CA GLY A 327 20.76 7.80 12.36
C GLY A 327 21.83 7.47 11.31
N ILE A 328 21.76 7.98 10.07
CA ILE A 328 22.92 7.93 9.14
C ILE A 328 23.47 9.33 8.90
N THR A 329 24.73 9.53 9.26
CA THR A 329 25.52 10.72 8.90
C THR A 329 25.91 10.70 7.40
N PRO A 330 26.05 11.85 6.74
CA PRO A 330 26.53 11.90 5.36
C PRO A 330 27.97 11.36 5.26
N TRP A 331 28.17 10.32 4.44
CA TRP A 331 29.50 9.79 4.14
C TRP A 331 30.21 10.69 3.10
N PRO A 332 31.55 10.85 3.16
CA PRO A 332 32.31 11.52 2.09
C PRO A 332 32.19 10.78 0.75
N ALA A 333 32.57 11.44 -0.36
CA ALA A 333 32.08 11.13 -1.71
C ALA A 333 32.50 9.79 -2.34
N GLU A 334 33.25 8.93 -1.64
CA GLU A 334 33.84 7.70 -2.19
C GLU A 334 33.55 6.49 -1.28
N GLY A 335 32.70 5.57 -1.74
CA GLY A 335 32.36 4.35 -1.02
C GLY A 335 31.19 3.58 -1.63
N VAL A 336 31.30 2.24 -1.69
CA VAL A 336 30.24 1.35 -2.18
C VAL A 336 29.25 1.03 -1.06
N LEU A 337 27.95 1.05 -1.38
CA LEU A 337 26.87 0.73 -0.43
C LEU A 337 26.90 -0.74 0.01
N THR A 338 27.00 -0.98 1.32
CA THR A 338 26.65 -2.25 1.96
C THR A 338 25.50 -2.01 2.96
N ALA A 339 24.51 -2.91 2.97
CA ALA A 339 23.23 -2.67 3.64
C ALA A 339 23.09 -3.44 4.97
N SER A 340 23.55 -2.85 6.08
CA SER A 340 23.38 -3.37 7.45
C SER A 340 22.55 -2.43 8.33
N GLY A 341 21.22 -2.49 8.19
CA GLY A 341 20.29 -1.55 8.83
C GLY A 341 18.96 -2.16 9.30
N THR A 342 18.97 -3.37 9.86
CA THR A 342 17.73 -4.08 10.25
C THR A 342 17.23 -3.72 11.66
N ARG A 343 16.16 -2.91 11.75
CA ARG A 343 15.22 -3.03 12.87
C ARG A 343 14.30 -4.22 12.61
N THR A 344 14.37 -5.23 13.48
CA THR A 344 13.61 -6.49 13.32
C THR A 344 12.17 -6.36 13.80
N CYS A 345 11.24 -6.89 13.01
CA CYS A 345 9.88 -7.16 13.48
C CYS A 345 9.94 -8.34 14.47
N ARG A 346 9.87 -8.08 15.78
CA ARG A 346 9.59 -9.13 16.76
C ARG A 346 8.16 -9.63 16.57
N ALA A 347 8.03 -10.83 16.00
CA ALA A 347 6.87 -11.66 16.23
C ALA A 347 7.02 -12.31 17.61
N ASP A 348 6.08 -12.05 18.53
CA ASP A 348 6.12 -12.60 19.89
C ASP A 348 5.79 -14.11 19.85
N LEU A 349 6.82 -14.95 19.73
CA LEU A 349 6.73 -16.42 19.83
C LEU A 349 7.71 -16.92 20.91
N ASN A 350 7.15 -17.24 22.08
CA ASN A 350 7.74 -17.93 23.23
C ASN A 350 6.53 -18.43 24.08
N PRO A 351 6.62 -19.48 24.92
CA PRO A 351 7.78 -19.95 25.70
C PRO A 351 8.00 -21.49 25.62
N PRO A 352 8.81 -22.12 26.50
CA PRO A 352 10.13 -21.75 27.04
C PRO A 352 11.21 -22.83 26.78
N ALA A 353 12.39 -22.65 27.40
CA ALA A 353 13.47 -23.61 27.69
C ALA A 353 14.78 -23.37 26.90
N ALA A 354 15.90 -23.68 27.57
CA ALA A 354 17.23 -23.20 27.21
C ALA A 354 17.97 -24.13 26.24
N ALA A 355 18.74 -23.53 25.34
CA ALA A 355 19.92 -24.13 24.72
C ALA A 355 20.98 -23.04 24.49
N VAL A 356 22.15 -23.19 25.11
CA VAL A 356 23.35 -22.40 24.76
C VAL A 356 24.08 -23.16 23.65
N VAL A 357 24.40 -22.48 22.55
CA VAL A 357 25.25 -23.03 21.49
C VAL A 357 26.29 -21.97 21.12
N HIS A 358 27.56 -22.34 21.18
CA HIS A 358 28.69 -21.49 20.78
C HIS A 358 28.95 -21.54 19.27
N ASP A 359 29.60 -20.49 18.76
CA ASP A 359 30.25 -20.45 17.44
C ASP A 359 31.34 -21.54 17.30
N PRO A 360 31.32 -22.38 16.25
CA PRO A 360 32.35 -23.36 15.96
C PRO A 360 33.11 -23.14 14.63
N HIS A 361 33.46 -21.90 14.25
CA HIS A 361 34.38 -21.65 13.12
C HIS A 361 35.88 -21.78 13.48
N THR A 362 36.35 -22.93 13.97
CA THR A 362 37.78 -23.33 13.77
C THR A 362 38.09 -24.81 14.04
N ARG A 363 39.16 -25.30 13.37
CA ARG A 363 39.98 -26.49 13.71
C ARG A 363 39.29 -27.86 13.72
N TYR A 364 39.44 -28.58 12.61
CA TYR A 364 39.97 -29.94 12.67
C TYR A 364 40.99 -30.16 11.54
N ARG A 365 42.26 -30.32 11.92
CA ARG A 365 43.36 -30.78 11.06
C ARG A 365 44.24 -31.69 11.92
N ASP A 366 44.68 -32.80 11.30
CA ASP A 366 45.82 -33.62 11.71
C ASP A 366 45.85 -34.17 13.16
N ALA A 367 45.32 -35.39 13.33
CA ALA A 367 45.81 -36.36 14.30
C ALA A 367 45.90 -37.73 13.62
N ARG A 368 47.10 -38.34 13.58
CA ARG A 368 47.36 -39.62 12.87
C ARG A 368 47.56 -40.80 13.84
N ALA A 369 46.91 -41.91 13.52
CA ALA A 369 47.30 -43.30 13.78
C ALA A 369 46.65 -44.14 12.66
N GLY A 370 47.21 -45.19 12.04
CA GLY A 370 48.30 -46.10 12.45
C GLY A 370 47.71 -47.26 13.26
N VAL A 371 47.76 -48.55 12.88
CA VAL A 371 48.47 -49.34 11.84
C VAL A 371 47.51 -50.55 11.50
N SER A 372 47.47 -51.29 10.36
CA SER A 372 48.48 -51.73 9.37
C SER A 372 47.90 -51.99 7.95
N HIS A 373 48.80 -52.27 7.00
CA HIS A 373 48.65 -53.19 5.85
C HIS A 373 49.70 -54.34 6.03
N PRO A 374 49.63 -55.52 5.37
CA PRO A 374 49.30 -55.79 3.96
C PRO A 374 48.06 -56.75 3.83
N ASP A 375 47.71 -57.47 2.75
CA ASP A 375 48.48 -58.28 1.78
C ASP A 375 47.96 -58.32 0.33
N THR A 376 48.82 -58.79 -0.58
CA THR A 376 48.61 -58.87 -2.03
C THR A 376 48.10 -60.22 -2.54
N ALA A 377 47.05 -60.15 -3.37
CA ALA A 377 46.86 -60.84 -4.67
C ALA A 377 47.22 -62.34 -4.86
N LEU A 378 46.21 -63.11 -5.34
CA LEU A 378 46.31 -64.39 -6.09
C LEU A 378 46.93 -65.60 -5.33
N SER A 379 46.66 -66.88 -5.63
CA SER A 379 45.57 -67.57 -6.35
C SER A 379 45.82 -69.08 -6.33
N ARG A 380 44.76 -69.90 -6.12
CA ARG A 380 44.68 -71.36 -6.40
C ARG A 380 45.62 -72.34 -5.68
N ALA A 381 44.97 -73.27 -4.98
CA ALA A 381 45.28 -74.70 -4.80
C ALA A 381 46.48 -75.31 -5.55
N THR A 382 47.34 -75.99 -4.78
CA THR A 382 47.28 -77.46 -4.63
C THR A 382 47.51 -77.83 -3.17
#